data_AF-D3G1I7-F1
#
_entry.id   AF-D3G1I7-F1
#
_cell.length_a   1.000
_cell.length_b   1.000
_cell.length_c   1.000
_cell.angle_alpha   90.00
_cell.angle_beta   90.00
_cell.angle_gamma   90.00
#
_symmetry.space_group_name_H-M   'P 1'
#
loop_
_entity.id
_entity.type
_entity.pdbx_description
1 polymer ?
#
loop_
_entity_poly.entity_id
_entity_poly.type
_entity_poly.pdbx_seq_one_letter_code
_entity_poly.pdbx_strand_id
1 'polypeptide(L)' 'MELTPSEKLRLFRMRRGINQTELGSILEVSQMQISRLERGEIIPDNTEQVRIEKILKENIWKVDD' A
#
# COMPACT_ATOMS: atom_id res chain seq x y z
N MET A 1 4.27 -19.03 -5.02
CA MET A 1 3.31 -18.09 -5.63
C MET A 1 3.79 -16.70 -5.28
N GLU A 2 3.95 -15.82 -6.27
CA GLU A 2 4.37 -14.45 -6.02
C GLU A 2 3.19 -13.66 -5.41
N LEU A 3 3.48 -12.77 -4.45
CA LEU A 3 2.45 -11.89 -3.88
C LEU A 3 2.04 -10.84 -4.90
N THR A 4 0.74 -10.58 -4.99
CA THR A 4 0.21 -9.44 -5.74
C THR A 4 0.63 -8.11 -5.07
N PRO A 5 0.64 -6.98 -5.80
CA PRO A 5 0.93 -5.68 -5.21
C PRO A 5 0.02 -5.33 -4.02
N SER A 6 -1.26 -5.70 -4.06
CA SER A 6 -2.21 -5.50 -2.96
C SER A 6 -1.84 -6.31 -1.70
N GLU A 7 -1.38 -7.56 -1.88
CA GLU A 7 -0.89 -8.38 -0.77
C GLU A 7 0.45 -7.86 -0.22
N LYS A 8 1.36 -7.41 -1.11
CA LYS A 8 2.62 -6.74 -0.73
C LYS A 8 2.34 -5.50 0.11
N LEU A 9 1.41 -4.64 -0.30
CA LEU A 9 0.98 -3.45 0.45
C LEU A 9 0.56 -3.81 1.89
N ARG A 10 -0.36 -4.78 2.03
CA ARG A 10 -0.84 -5.22 3.34
C ARG A 10 0.30 -5.76 4.19
N LEU A 11 1.15 -6.61 3.62
CA LEU A 11 2.29 -7.21 4.30
C LEU A 11 3.25 -6.13 4.83
N PHE A 12 3.66 -5.18 4.00
CA PHE A 12 4.61 -4.14 4.39
C PHE A 12 4.01 -3.15 5.38
N ARG A 13 2.72 -2.80 5.26
CA ARG A 13 2.02 -2.03 6.29
C ARG A 13 2.10 -2.73 7.64
N MET A 14 1.79 -4.03 7.69
CA MET A 14 1.84 -4.83 8.92
C MET A 14 3.26 -4.94 9.49
N ARG A 15 4.28 -5.12 8.65
CA ARG A 15 5.70 -5.12 9.08
C ARG A 15 6.12 -3.80 9.72
N ARG A 16 5.55 -2.69 9.28
CA ARG A 16 5.76 -1.36 9.87
C ARG A 16 5.01 -1.16 11.20
N GLY A 17 4.17 -2.11 11.60
CA GLY A 17 3.44 -2.05 12.87
C GLY A 17 2.28 -1.07 12.90
N ILE A 18 1.79 -0.61 11.74
CA ILE A 18 0.67 0.34 11.63
C ILE A 18 -0.59 -0.33 11.09
N ASN A 19 -1.75 0.13 11.53
CA ASN A 19 -3.06 -0.30 11.04
C ASN A 19 -3.52 0.52 9.80
N GLN A 20 -4.64 0.13 9.20
CA GLN A 20 -5.14 0.78 7.98
C GLN A 20 -5.57 2.24 8.21
N THR A 21 -6.08 2.57 9.40
CA THR A 21 -6.44 3.94 9.77
C THR A 21 -5.20 4.82 9.84
N GLU A 22 -4.14 4.35 10.50
CA GLU A 22 -2.88 5.09 10.61
C GLU A 22 -2.23 5.32 9.25
N LEU A 23 -2.20 4.29 8.38
CA LEU A 23 -1.69 4.46 7.00
C LEU A 23 -2.55 5.46 6.21
N GLY A 24 -3.88 5.39 6.34
CA GLY A 24 -4.80 6.34 5.73
C GLY A 24 -4.52 7.77 6.18
N SER A 25 -4.33 8.00 7.48
CA SER A 25 -3.98 9.32 8.03
C SER A 25 -2.64 9.86 7.48
N ILE A 26 -1.60 9.03 7.33
CA ILE A 26 -0.31 9.45 6.76
C ILE A 26 -0.45 9.81 5.27
N LEU A 27 -1.30 9.08 4.55
CA LEU A 27 -1.58 9.29 3.12
C LEU A 27 -2.66 10.36 2.86
N GLU A 28 -3.28 10.89 3.92
CA GLU A 28 -4.42 11.82 3.85
C GLU A 28 -5.60 11.24 3.04
N VAL A 29 -5.85 9.94 3.19
CA VAL A 29 -6.97 9.21 2.60
C VAL A 29 -7.79 8.49 3.66
N SER A 30 -8.99 8.04 3.28
CA SER A 30 -9.83 7.26 4.19
C SER A 30 -9.23 5.87 4.48
N GLN A 31 -9.46 5.33 5.68
CA GLN A 31 -9.15 3.93 5.99
C GLN A 31 -9.81 2.96 5.00
N MET A 32 -11.02 3.29 4.54
CA MET A 32 -11.73 2.49 3.52
C MET A 32 -10.93 2.40 2.22
N GLN A 33 -10.32 3.50 1.75
CA GLN A 33 -9.47 3.48 0.56
C GLN A 33 -8.28 2.54 0.72
N ILE A 34 -7.60 2.56 1.87
CA ILE A 34 -6.53 1.60 2.19
C ILE A 34 -7.04 0.16 2.14
N SER A 35 -8.22 -0.08 2.72
CA SER A 35 -8.86 -1.39 2.73
C SER A 35 -9.14 -1.91 1.31
N ARG A 36 -9.64 -1.05 0.41
CA ARG A 36 -9.91 -1.40 -1.00
C ARG A 36 -8.61 -1.66 -1.78
N LEU A 37 -7.56 -0.88 -1.53
CA LEU A 37 -6.22 -1.09 -2.12
C LEU A 37 -5.64 -2.46 -1.73
N GLU A 38 -5.71 -2.80 -0.44
CA GLU A 38 -5.19 -4.08 0.10
C GLU A 38 -5.97 -5.31 -0.36
N ARG A 39 -7.22 -5.13 -0.80
CA ARG A 39 -8.04 -6.19 -1.43
C ARG A 39 -7.92 -6.21 -2.95
N GLY A 40 -7.21 -5.26 -3.57
CA GLY A 40 -7.10 -5.15 -5.02
C GLY A 40 -8.37 -4.69 -5.72
N GLU A 41 -9.32 -4.09 -4.99
CA GLU A 41 -10.57 -3.55 -5.55
C GLU A 41 -10.38 -2.23 -6.29
N ILE A 42 -9.30 -1.52 -5.96
CA ILE A 42 -8.83 -0.32 -6.67
C ILE A 42 -7.33 -0.39 -6.84
N ILE A 43 -6.85 0.21 -7.92
CA ILE A 43 -5.43 0.31 -8.25
C ILE A 43 -5.04 1.77 -8.02
N PRO A 44 -4.02 2.05 -7.20
CA PRO A 44 -3.54 3.41 -6.98
C PRO A 44 -2.89 3.96 -8.26
N ASP A 45 -3.00 5.26 -8.49
CA ASP A 45 -2.26 5.89 -9.58
C ASP A 45 -0.75 5.93 -9.30
N ASN A 46 0.06 6.30 -10.30
CA ASN A 46 1.52 6.33 -10.15
C ASN A 46 2.00 7.26 -9.02
N THR A 47 1.27 8.34 -8.73
CA THR A 47 1.62 9.28 -7.65
C THR A 47 1.36 8.65 -6.30
N GLU A 48 0.20 8.02 -6.12
CA GLU A 48 -0.17 7.28 -4.92
C GLU A 48 0.78 6.11 -4.68
N GLN A 49 1.14 5.35 -5.72
CA GLN A 49 2.12 4.25 -5.64
C GLN A 49 3.45 4.74 -5.06
N VAL A 50 4.04 5.79 -5.65
CA VAL A 50 5.31 6.36 -5.18
C VAL A 50 5.22 6.86 -3.74
N ARG A 51 4.09 7.50 -3.38
CA ARG A 51 3.87 8.01 -2.01
C ARG A 51 3.79 6.86 -1.00
N ILE A 52 3.05 5.80 -1.32
CA ILE A 52 2.91 4.59 -0.50
C ILE A 52 4.26 3.90 -0.32
N GLU A 53 4.98 3.66 -1.41
CA GLU A 53 6.31 3.02 -1.39
C GLU A 53 7.31 3.83 -0.55
N LYS A 54 7.29 5.16 -0.65
CA LYS A 54 8.13 6.04 0.16
C LYS A 54 7.80 5.97 1.66
N ILE A 55 6.51 5.93 2.01
CA ILE A 55 6.08 5.82 3.42
C ILE A 55 6.49 4.47 3.97
N LEU A 56 6.24 3.39 3.24
CA LEU A 56 6.53 2.03 3.69
C LEU A 56 8.01 1.67 3.60
N LYS A 57 8.78 2.40 2.78
CA LYS A 57 10.20 2.17 2.46
C LYS A 57 10.43 0.82 1.77
N GLU A 58 9.50 0.44 0.90
CA GLU A 58 9.45 -0.87 0.26
C GLU A 58 9.01 -0.69 -1.20
N ASN A 59 9.44 -1.59 -2.08
CA ASN A 59 8.97 -1.64 -3.47
C ASN A 59 7.77 -2.58 -3.58
N ILE A 60 6.66 -2.09 -4.15
CA ILE A 60 5.39 -2.82 -4.20
C ILE A 60 4.94 -3.04 -5.65
N TRP A 61 5.02 -1.99 -6.47
CA TRP A 61 4.48 -1.99 -7.83
C TRP A 61 5.53 -2.02 -8.93
N LYS A 62 6.82 -1.82 -8.62
CA LYS A 62 7.85 -2.04 -9.63
C LYS A 62 8.23 -3.51 -9.66
N VAL A 63 8.40 -4.00 -10.88
CA VAL A 63 9.16 -5.22 -11.15
C VAL A 63 10.60 -4.74 -11.33
N ASP A 64 11.56 -5.33 -10.62
CA ASP A 64 12.97 -5.10 -10.94
C ASP A 64 13.15 -5.53 -12.43
N ASP A 65 13.61 -4.60 -13.28
CA ASP A 65 13.98 -4.86 -14.68
C ASP A 65 15.09 -5.93 -14.77
#